data_AF-A0A5B0TZ49-F1
#
_entry.id   AF-A0A5B0TZ49-F1
#
_cell.length_a   1.000
_cell.length_b   1.000
_cell.length_c   1.000
_cell.angle_alpha   90.00
_cell.angle_beta   90.00
_cell.angle_gamma   90.00
#
_symmetry.space_group_name_H-M   'P 1'
#
loop_
_entity.id
_entity.type
_entity.pdbx_description
1 polymer ?
#
loop_
_entity_poly.entity_id
_entity_poly.type
_entity_poly.pdbx_seq_one_letter_code
_entity_poly.pdbx_strand_id
1 'polypeptide(L)'
;MRIWIGGEIESSIEDDFRKARSKVEKSINENIEQNTYNIPVESWDCIAIVRDDEQLEELFAYDSRNNDMDFRLRVDYQRFLVGNSNEQEQQVFEICLRSLRKLQEFIGSSTDLSNLIKDVSKIGKLHGWLS
;
A
#
# COMPACT_ATOMS: atom_id res chain seq x y z
N MET A 1 2.38 -0.58 -14.75
CA MET A 1 2.47 -0.29 -13.31
C MET A 1 2.19 -1.58 -12.56
N ARG A 2 2.89 -1.82 -11.45
CA ARG A 2 2.66 -2.94 -10.53
C ARG A 2 2.91 -2.46 -9.10
N ILE A 3 2.15 -2.95 -8.14
CA ILE A 3 2.45 -2.76 -6.71
C ILE A 3 3.34 -3.89 -6.19
N TRP A 4 4.33 -3.54 -5.39
CA TRP A 4 5.08 -4.44 -4.53
C TRP A 4 4.94 -4.01 -3.07
N ILE A 5 4.59 -4.95 -2.20
CA ILE A 5 4.43 -4.68 -0.78
C ILE A 5 5.59 -5.31 0.01
N GLY A 6 6.46 -4.45 0.54
CA GLY A 6 7.49 -4.81 1.50
C GLY A 6 6.96 -4.83 2.94
N GLY A 7 7.79 -5.26 3.90
CA GLY A 7 7.39 -5.30 5.29
C GLY A 7 8.57 -5.25 6.27
N GLU A 8 8.46 -4.38 7.26
CA GLU A 8 9.24 -4.36 8.50
C GLU A 8 8.33 -4.90 9.61
N ILE A 9 8.33 -6.23 9.79
CA ILE A 9 7.27 -6.96 10.48
C ILE A 9 7.77 -7.59 11.77
N GLU A 10 6.98 -7.51 12.82
CA GLU A 10 7.20 -8.27 14.05
C GLU A 10 7.04 -9.78 13.79
N SER A 11 7.97 -10.57 14.32
CA SER A 11 8.04 -12.02 14.05
C SER A 11 6.77 -12.77 14.45
N SER A 12 6.04 -12.28 15.46
CA SER A 12 4.79 -12.87 15.97
C SER A 12 3.64 -12.87 14.98
N ILE A 13 3.67 -11.98 13.97
CA ILE A 13 2.58 -11.77 13.00
C ILE A 13 3.01 -11.96 11.54
N GLU A 14 4.25 -12.43 11.31
CA GLU A 14 4.84 -12.54 9.96
C GLU A 14 3.95 -13.34 9.00
N ASP A 15 3.43 -14.48 9.45
CA ASP A 15 2.59 -15.35 8.63
C ASP A 15 1.24 -14.73 8.27
N ASP A 16 0.62 -14.00 9.19
CA ASP A 16 -0.66 -13.35 8.96
C ASP A 16 -0.50 -12.11 8.07
N PHE A 17 0.58 -11.34 8.27
CA PHE A 17 0.98 -10.28 7.36
C PHE A 17 1.22 -10.83 5.95
N ARG A 18 1.96 -11.94 5.82
CA ARG A 18 2.24 -12.55 4.52
C ARG A 18 0.96 -12.96 3.78
N LYS A 19 -0.04 -13.52 4.47
CA LYS A 19 -1.34 -13.88 3.89
C LYS A 19 -2.11 -12.63 3.44
N ALA A 20 -2.26 -11.66 4.33
CA ALA A 20 -2.97 -10.40 4.05
C ALA A 20 -2.33 -9.66 2.87
N ARG A 21 -1.00 -9.50 2.91
CA ARG A 21 -0.20 -8.92 1.82
C ARG A 21 -0.45 -9.63 0.49
N SER A 22 -0.32 -10.95 0.47
CA SER A 22 -0.44 -11.72 -0.77
C SER A 22 -1.82 -11.56 -1.40
N LYS A 23 -2.87 -11.47 -0.57
CA LYS A 23 -4.24 -11.24 -1.03
C LYS A 23 -4.41 -9.84 -1.61
N VAL A 24 -3.98 -8.81 -0.88
CA VAL A 24 -4.10 -7.41 -1.30
C VAL A 24 -3.28 -7.12 -2.55
N GLU A 25 -2.01 -7.52 -2.56
CA GLU A 25 -1.10 -7.31 -3.70
C GLU A 25 -1.67 -7.96 -4.97
N LYS A 26 -2.15 -9.20 -4.87
CA LYS A 26 -2.77 -9.91 -5.99
C LYS A 26 -4.01 -9.19 -6.49
N SER A 27 -4.94 -8.85 -5.60
CA SER A 27 -6.20 -8.18 -5.97
C SER A 27 -5.97 -6.82 -6.63
N ILE A 28 -4.96 -6.06 -6.18
CA ILE A 28 -4.60 -4.78 -6.80
C ILE A 28 -3.98 -5.01 -8.18
N ASN A 29 -2.97 -5.88 -8.27
CA ASN A 29 -2.23 -6.11 -9.51
C ASN A 29 -3.10 -6.71 -10.63
N GLU A 30 -4.03 -7.61 -10.31
CA GLU A 30 -4.99 -8.16 -11.29
C GLU A 30 -5.81 -7.07 -12.01
N ASN A 31 -5.99 -5.90 -11.38
CA ASN A 31 -6.69 -4.77 -11.98
C ASN A 31 -5.75 -3.76 -12.63
N ILE A 32 -4.72 -3.31 -11.91
CA ILE A 32 -3.89 -2.18 -12.36
C ILE A 32 -2.91 -2.57 -13.48
N GLU A 33 -2.52 -3.85 -13.58
CA GLU A 33 -1.64 -4.32 -14.66
C GLU A 33 -2.34 -4.31 -16.03
N GLN A 34 -3.67 -4.32 -16.05
CA GLN A 34 -4.47 -4.26 -17.28
C GLN A 34 -4.64 -2.83 -17.81
N ASN A 35 -4.23 -1.82 -17.04
CA ASN A 35 -4.39 -0.40 -17.36
C ASN A 35 -3.02 0.27 -17.56
N THR A 36 -3.02 1.38 -18.29
CA THR A 36 -1.85 2.24 -18.43
C THR A 36 -2.07 3.52 -17.62
N TYR A 37 -1.13 3.83 -16.73
CA TYR A 37 -1.11 5.05 -15.93
C TYR A 37 0.20 5.79 -16.22
N ASN A 38 0.15 6.97 -16.83
CA ASN A 38 1.34 7.79 -17.07
C ASN A 38 1.62 8.66 -15.85
N ILE A 39 2.23 8.04 -14.84
CA ILE A 39 2.70 8.70 -13.63
C ILE A 39 4.22 8.60 -13.55
N PRO A 40 4.92 9.58 -12.95
CA PRO A 40 6.38 9.64 -12.90
C PRO A 40 6.96 8.69 -11.82
N VAL A 41 6.46 7.46 -11.78
CA VAL A 41 7.01 6.37 -10.98
C VAL A 41 7.03 5.09 -11.82
N GLU A 42 8.14 4.35 -11.81
CA GLU A 42 8.26 3.11 -12.59
C GLU A 42 7.51 1.93 -11.92
N SER A 43 7.64 1.85 -10.60
CA SER A 43 6.95 0.90 -9.72
C SER A 43 6.22 1.62 -8.60
N TRP A 44 5.20 0.96 -8.06
CA TRP A 44 4.56 1.38 -6.83
C TRP A 44 5.06 0.49 -5.68
N ASP A 45 6.12 0.94 -5.02
CA ASP A 45 6.70 0.23 -3.89
C ASP A 45 6.18 0.81 -2.57
N CYS A 46 5.64 -0.06 -1.71
CA CYS A 46 5.06 0.33 -0.44
C CYS A 46 5.56 -0.62 0.65
N ILE A 47 6.15 -0.09 1.71
CA ILE A 47 6.68 -0.89 2.82
C ILE A 47 5.78 -0.70 4.04
N ALA A 48 5.22 -1.80 4.55
CA ALA A 48 4.45 -1.79 5.79
C ALA A 48 5.37 -1.88 7.01
N ILE A 49 5.22 -0.97 7.97
CA ILE A 49 5.84 -1.10 9.31
C ILE A 49 4.76 -1.64 10.24
N VAL A 50 4.90 -2.89 10.68
CA VAL A 50 3.94 -3.55 11.58
C VAL A 50 4.71 -4.14 12.77
N ARG A 51 5.00 -3.28 13.75
CA ARG A 51 5.86 -3.59 14.90
C ARG A 51 5.21 -3.14 16.21
N ASP A 52 5.49 -3.87 17.29
CA ASP A 52 5.09 -3.51 18.68
C ASP A 52 6.05 -2.49 19.32
N ASP A 53 6.75 -1.72 18.48
CA ASP A 53 7.68 -0.69 18.88
C ASP A 53 7.59 0.53 17.95
N GLU A 54 8.18 1.63 18.41
CA GLU A 54 8.26 2.90 17.67
C GLU A 54 9.68 3.15 17.12
N GLN A 55 10.51 2.12 16.96
CA GLN A 55 11.91 2.31 16.54
C GLN A 55 12.07 2.74 15.09
N LEU A 56 11.06 2.47 14.25
CA LEU A 56 11.03 2.85 12.85
C LEU A 56 10.04 3.98 12.61
N GLU A 57 10.50 5.11 12.11
CA GLU A 57 9.63 6.20 11.70
C GLU A 57 9.02 5.93 10.30
N GLU A 58 7.89 6.56 10.02
CA GLU A 58 7.38 6.60 8.64
C GLU A 58 8.35 7.37 7.75
N LEU A 59 8.55 6.89 6.52
CA LEU A 59 9.40 7.51 5.52
C LEU A 59 8.56 7.78 4.26
N PHE A 60 8.71 8.98 3.71
CA PHE A 60 8.11 9.35 2.44
C PHE A 60 9.18 9.96 1.54
N ALA A 61 9.89 9.10 0.80
CA ALA A 61 10.92 9.53 -0.14
C ALA A 61 10.44 9.31 -1.58
N TYR A 62 10.55 10.34 -2.41
CA TYR A 62 10.29 10.30 -3.84
C TYR A 62 11.50 10.89 -4.58
N ASP A 63 12.06 10.15 -5.53
CA ASP A 63 13.15 10.60 -6.38
C ASP A 63 12.66 10.81 -7.81
N SER A 64 12.50 12.07 -8.20
CA SER A 64 12.05 12.46 -9.54
C SER A 64 13.07 12.22 -10.64
N ARG A 65 14.34 11.94 -10.32
CA ARG A 65 15.38 11.65 -11.32
C ARG A 65 15.33 10.19 -11.74
N ASN A 66 15.04 9.31 -10.78
CA ASN A 66 14.95 7.88 -10.99
C ASN A 66 13.51 7.38 -11.14
N ASN A 67 12.50 8.24 -10.93
CA ASN A 67 11.08 7.88 -10.90
C ASN A 67 10.81 6.77 -9.86
N ASP A 68 11.42 6.89 -8.69
CA ASP A 68 11.35 5.91 -7.62
C ASP A 68 10.62 6.48 -6.40
N MET A 69 9.94 5.60 -5.66
CA MET A 69 9.35 5.92 -4.36
C MET A 69 9.77 4.90 -3.30
N ASP A 70 10.17 5.38 -2.11
CA ASP A 70 10.39 4.56 -0.91
C ASP A 70 9.46 5.11 0.18
N PHE A 71 8.22 4.60 0.18
CA PHE A 71 7.23 4.96 1.18
C PHE A 71 7.08 3.84 2.20
N ARG A 72 7.43 4.15 3.44
CA ARG A 72 7.33 3.26 4.60
C ARG A 72 6.26 3.79 5.52
N LEU A 73 5.19 3.03 5.67
CA LEU A 73 3.98 3.45 6.34
C LEU A 73 3.65 2.52 7.50
N ARG A 74 3.28 3.09 8.62
CA ARG A 74 2.90 2.36 9.82
C ARG A 74 1.49 1.80 9.72
N VAL A 75 1.38 0.52 10.06
CA VAL A 75 0.12 -0.16 10.39
C VAL A 75 0.03 -0.24 11.91
N ASP A 76 -1.18 -0.13 12.45
CA ASP A 76 -1.42 -0.33 13.88
C ASP A 76 -1.19 -1.80 14.24
N TYR A 77 -0.11 -2.08 14.97
CA TYR A 77 0.27 -3.44 15.35
C TYR A 77 -0.80 -4.12 16.20
N GLN A 78 -1.39 -3.43 17.17
CA GLN A 78 -2.37 -4.03 18.07
C GLN A 78 -3.66 -4.37 17.32
N ARG A 79 -4.13 -3.47 16.43
CA ARG A 79 -5.27 -3.72 15.54
C ARG A 79 -4.98 -4.85 14.55
N PHE A 80 -3.75 -4.98 14.07
CA PHE A 80 -3.35 -6.07 13.18
C PHE A 80 -3.31 -7.42 13.90
N LEU A 81 -2.73 -7.45 15.10
CA LEU A 81 -2.56 -8.65 15.93
C LEU A 81 -3.89 -9.28 16.32
N VAL A 82 -4.87 -8.47 16.72
CA VAL A 82 -6.19 -8.98 17.15
C VAL A 82 -7.21 -9.09 16.01
N GLY A 83 -6.87 -8.53 14.84
CA GLY A 83 -7.75 -8.49 13.68
C GLY A 83 -7.91 -9.85 13.02
N ASN A 84 -9.08 -10.12 12.48
CA ASN A 84 -9.31 -11.26 11.60
C ASN A 84 -8.69 -11.03 10.21
N SER A 85 -8.71 -12.06 9.35
CA SER A 85 -8.14 -11.99 7.98
C SER A 85 -8.59 -10.75 7.19
N ASN A 86 -9.88 -10.39 7.25
CA ASN A 86 -10.40 -9.24 6.51
C ASN A 86 -9.91 -7.91 7.09
N GLU A 87 -9.81 -7.80 8.42
CA GLU A 87 -9.30 -6.60 9.10
C GLU A 87 -7.79 -6.42 8.86
N GLN A 88 -7.04 -7.52 8.76
CA GLN A 88 -5.63 -7.51 8.42
C GLN A 88 -5.42 -7.09 6.95
N GLU A 89 -6.18 -7.68 6.02
CA GLU A 89 -6.18 -7.27 4.61
C GLU A 89 -6.58 -5.79 4.45
N GLN A 90 -7.60 -5.34 5.17
CA GLN A 90 -8.02 -3.94 5.18
C GLN A 90 -6.87 -3.01 5.60
N GLN A 91 -6.14 -3.35 6.67
CA GLN A 91 -5.04 -2.53 7.16
C GLN A 91 -3.87 -2.46 6.16
N VAL A 92 -3.56 -3.56 5.47
CA VAL A 92 -2.58 -3.56 4.39
C VAL A 92 -3.09 -2.71 3.21
N PHE A 93 -4.36 -2.83 2.84
CA PHE A 93 -4.93 -2.00 1.78
C PHE A 93 -4.93 -0.50 2.12
N GLU A 94 -5.20 -0.14 3.38
CA GLU A 94 -5.19 1.24 3.87
C GLU A 94 -3.83 1.91 3.64
N ILE A 95 -2.70 1.21 3.89
CA ILE A 95 -1.37 1.79 3.64
C ILE A 95 -1.09 1.96 2.15
N CYS A 96 -1.57 1.05 1.29
CA CYS A 96 -1.46 1.18 -0.15
C CYS A 96 -2.21 2.44 -0.62
N LEU A 97 -3.46 2.62 -0.20
CA LEU A 97 -4.21 3.80 -0.59
C LEU A 97 -3.59 5.09 -0.04
N ARG A 98 -3.05 5.04 1.19
CA ARG A 98 -2.33 6.16 1.81
C ARG A 98 -1.03 6.50 1.06
N SER A 99 -0.29 5.51 0.57
CA SER A 99 0.93 5.75 -0.21
C SER A 99 0.64 6.48 -1.53
N LEU A 100 -0.43 6.11 -2.25
CA LEU A 100 -0.81 6.83 -3.48
C LEU A 100 -1.27 8.26 -3.22
N ARG A 101 -2.01 8.49 -2.13
CA ARG A 101 -2.40 9.85 -1.72
C ARG A 101 -1.19 10.68 -1.34
N LYS A 102 -0.21 10.08 -0.65
CA LYS A 102 1.07 10.74 -0.36
C LYS A 102 1.82 11.08 -1.64
N LEU A 103 1.85 10.18 -2.62
CA LEU A 103 2.47 10.46 -3.92
C LEU A 103 1.80 11.66 -4.57
N GLN A 104 0.48 11.75 -4.54
CA GLN A 104 -0.29 12.90 -5.04
C GLN A 104 0.09 14.22 -4.37
N GLU A 105 0.44 14.20 -3.08
CA GLU A 105 0.96 15.39 -2.37
C GLU A 105 2.34 15.82 -2.90
N PHE A 106 3.22 14.87 -3.28
CA PHE A 106 4.56 15.16 -3.79
C PHE A 106 4.58 15.64 -5.24
N ILE A 107 3.86 14.94 -6.13
CA ILE A 107 3.92 15.18 -7.58
C ILE A 107 2.74 16.00 -8.11
N GLY A 108 1.81 16.36 -7.24
CA GLY A 108 0.55 17.01 -7.61
C GLY A 108 -0.48 16.03 -8.16
N SER A 109 -1.69 16.54 -8.39
CA SER A 109 -2.75 15.75 -9.00
C SER A 109 -2.59 15.68 -10.51
N SER A 110 -2.58 14.47 -11.06
CA SER A 110 -2.73 14.20 -12.49
C SER A 110 -3.98 13.35 -12.74
N THR A 111 -4.47 13.37 -13.98
CA THR A 111 -5.60 12.52 -14.40
C THR A 111 -5.28 11.05 -14.17
N ASP A 112 -4.07 10.61 -14.52
CA ASP A 112 -3.68 9.20 -14.42
C ASP A 112 -3.47 8.75 -12.96
N LEU A 113 -2.89 9.59 -12.10
CA LEU A 113 -2.81 9.27 -10.68
C LEU A 113 -4.19 9.23 -10.02
N SER A 114 -5.07 10.16 -10.39
CA SER A 114 -6.47 10.18 -9.91
C SER A 114 -7.23 8.93 -10.36
N ASN A 115 -7.01 8.47 -11.59
CA ASN A 115 -7.57 7.23 -12.11
C ASN A 115 -7.04 6.01 -11.36
N LEU A 116 -5.73 5.93 -11.11
CA LEU A 116 -5.13 4.86 -10.32
C LEU A 116 -5.73 4.79 -8.92
N ILE A 117 -5.81 5.92 -8.20
CA ILE A 117 -6.44 5.99 -6.87
C ILE A 117 -7.91 5.53 -6.93
N LYS A 118 -8.66 5.94 -7.97
CA LYS A 118 -10.05 5.56 -8.16
C LYS A 118 -10.20 4.06 -8.41
N ASP A 119 -9.35 3.47 -9.25
CA ASP A 119 -9.40 2.04 -9.56
C ASP A 119 -9.02 1.19 -8.35
N VAL A 120 -7.94 1.55 -7.65
CA VAL A 120 -7.56 0.92 -6.37
C VAL A 120 -8.69 1.04 -5.35
N SER A 121 -9.36 2.19 -5.26
CA SER A 121 -10.50 2.38 -4.34
C SER A 121 -11.69 1.48 -4.69
N LYS A 122 -11.95 1.19 -5.97
CA LYS A 122 -13.00 0.24 -6.37
C LYS A 122 -12.67 -1.18 -5.89
N ILE A 123 -11.40 -1.58 -5.94
CA ILE A 123 -10.93 -2.88 -5.45
C ILE A 123 -11.15 -2.99 -3.94
N GLY A 124 -10.77 -1.95 -3.19
CA GLY A 124 -11.03 -1.89 -1.75
C GLY A 124 -12.51 -2.05 -1.41
N LYS A 125 -13.40 -1.39 -2.18
CA LYS A 125 -14.86 -1.54 -2.01
C LYS A 125 -15.36 -2.93 -2.36
N LEU A 126 -14.87 -3.52 -3.44
CA LEU A 126 -15.24 -4.87 -3.87
C LEU A 126 -14.92 -5.93 -2.80
N HIS A 127 -13.78 -5.77 -2.14
CA HIS A 127 -13.31 -6.69 -1.10
C HIS A 127 -13.79 -6.34 0.32
N GLY A 128 -14.46 -5.20 0.52
CA GLY A 128 -14.87 -4.76 1.86
C GLY A 128 -13.74 -4.17 2.71
N TRP A 129 -12.62 -3.77 2.09
CA TRP A 129 -11.50 -3.08 2.74
C TRP A 129 -11.69 -1.56 2.79
N LEU A 130 -12.63 -1.03 2.00
CA LEU A 130 -12.97 0.39 1.98
C LEU A 130 -14.49 0.55 2.02
N SER A 131 -14.97 1.30 3.02
CA SER A 131 -16.38 1.69 3.19
C SER A 131 -16.80 2.80 2.23
#